data_AF-A0AAV7UGF2-F1
#
_entry.id   AF-A0AAV7UGF2-F1
#
_cell.length_a   1.000
_cell.length_b   1.000
_cell.length_c   1.000
_cell.angle_alpha   90.00
_cell.angle_beta   90.00
_cell.angle_gamma   90.00
#
_symmetry.space_group_name_H-M   'P 1'
#
loop_
_entity.id
_entity.type
_entity.pdbx_description
1 polymer ?
#
loop_
_entity_poly.entity_id
_entity_poly.type
_entity_poly.pdbx_seq_one_letter_code
_entity_poly.pdbx_strand_id
1 'polypeptide(L)'
;MPRKMALAPDPQAADRLTLEVDTVQDNMMERILQEITAVGRQLEGMDYIISTLVIEIKSIHSDIASFQSRMTGLEQRVTAVEDHLNTVPDREQELLFLSSKLIDLEDRSHRVNVHFFGFAERIEGPNIQAFLQKVLPALTCITFDPPLEFH
;
A
#
# COMPACT_ATOMS: atom_id res chain seq x y z
N MET A 1 20.88 -77.13 -84.78
CA MET A 1 20.89 -76.24 -83.61
C MET A 1 21.66 -74.97 -83.96
N PRO A 2 21.02 -73.80 -84.16
CA PRO A 2 21.71 -72.52 -84.06
C PRO A 2 21.33 -71.79 -82.77
N ARG A 3 22.37 -71.36 -82.07
CA ARG A 3 22.39 -70.52 -80.85
C ARG A 3 21.42 -69.34 -80.97
N LYS A 4 20.55 -69.19 -79.96
CA LYS A 4 19.82 -67.94 -79.69
C LYS A 4 20.86 -66.85 -79.45
N MET A 5 21.07 -65.98 -80.45
CA MET A 5 21.91 -64.79 -80.29
C MET A 5 21.20 -63.88 -79.28
N ALA A 6 21.75 -63.79 -78.08
CA ALA A 6 21.36 -62.76 -77.11
C ALA A 6 21.75 -61.41 -77.71
N LEU A 7 20.75 -60.58 -78.01
CA LEU A 7 20.93 -59.20 -78.43
C LEU A 7 21.75 -58.49 -77.34
N ALA A 8 22.94 -58.00 -77.69
CA ALA A 8 23.80 -57.27 -76.76
C ALA A 8 23.04 -56.03 -76.26
N PRO A 9 23.14 -55.69 -74.96
CA PRO A 9 22.50 -54.48 -74.43
C PRO A 9 23.02 -53.25 -75.18
N ASP A 10 22.11 -52.38 -75.60
CA ASP A 10 22.43 -51.14 -76.32
C ASP A 10 23.24 -50.19 -75.41
N PRO A 11 24.52 -49.94 -75.70
CA PRO A 11 25.37 -49.09 -74.87
C PRO A 11 24.85 -47.65 -74.78
N GLN A 12 24.10 -47.15 -75.78
CA GLN A 12 23.50 -45.81 -75.72
C GLN A 12 22.37 -45.72 -74.69
N ALA A 13 21.66 -46.82 -74.42
CA ALA A 13 20.61 -46.84 -73.40
C ALA A 13 21.20 -46.79 -71.97
N ALA A 14 22.34 -47.44 -71.74
CA ALA A 14 23.02 -47.44 -70.45
C ALA A 14 23.60 -46.05 -70.10
N ASP A 15 24.21 -45.36 -71.07
CA ASP A 15 24.73 -44.00 -70.86
C ASP A 15 23.61 -42.99 -70.58
N ARG A 16 22.45 -43.12 -71.26
CA ARG A 16 21.27 -42.29 -70.99
C ARG A 16 20.70 -42.49 -69.60
N LEU A 17 20.60 -43.75 -69.15
CA LEU A 17 20.13 -44.05 -67.80
C LEU A 17 21.08 -43.51 -66.72
N THR A 18 22.40 -43.61 -66.94
CA THR A 18 23.40 -43.05 -66.02
C THR A 18 23.25 -41.53 -65.90
N LEU A 19 23.07 -40.83 -67.03
CA LEU A 19 22.86 -39.38 -67.04
C LEU A 19 21.55 -38.97 -66.35
N GLU A 20 20.46 -39.73 -66.53
CA GLU A 20 19.19 -39.50 -65.85
C GLU A 20 19.30 -39.71 -64.34
N VAL A 21 20.04 -40.72 -63.89
CA VAL A 21 20.29 -40.95 -62.45
C VAL A 21 21.11 -39.81 -61.85
N ASP A 22 22.19 -39.38 -62.51
CA ASP A 22 23.04 -38.27 -62.04
C ASP A 22 22.23 -36.97 -61.94
N THR A 23 21.44 -36.64 -62.97
CA THR A 23 20.60 -35.44 -62.95
C THR A 23 19.52 -35.48 -61.87
N VAL A 24 18.90 -36.64 -61.63
CA VAL A 24 17.95 -36.79 -60.52
C VAL A 24 18.64 -36.62 -59.16
N GLN A 25 19.83 -37.20 -59.01
CA GLN A 25 20.61 -37.10 -57.77
C GLN A 25 21.03 -35.66 -57.48
N ASP A 26 21.49 -34.92 -58.48
CA ASP A 26 21.86 -33.50 -58.36
C ASP A 26 20.67 -32.64 -57.97
N ASN A 27 19.50 -32.87 -58.60
CA ASN A 27 18.26 -32.16 -58.26
C ASN A 27 17.79 -32.45 -56.83
N MET A 28 17.92 -33.70 -56.36
CA MET A 28 17.60 -34.06 -54.97
C MET A 28 18.57 -33.39 -53.98
N MET A 29 19.86 -33.38 -54.30
CA MET A 29 20.88 -32.73 -53.48
C MET A 29 20.63 -31.22 -53.37
N GLU A 30 20.30 -30.55 -54.48
CA GLU A 30 19.99 -29.13 -54.49
C GLU A 30 18.77 -28.81 -53.60
N ARG A 31 17.71 -29.62 -53.70
CA ARG A 31 16.52 -29.47 -52.84
C ARG A 31 16.85 -29.64 -51.36
N ILE A 32 17.63 -30.65 -51.01
CA ILE A 32 18.06 -30.88 -49.62
C ILE A 32 18.87 -29.69 -49.10
N LEU A 33 19.79 -29.15 -49.90
CA LEU A 33 20.57 -27.96 -49.53
C LEU A 33 19.69 -26.73 -49.30
N GLN A 34 18.66 -26.54 -50.15
CA GLN A 34 17.70 -25.45 -50.00
C GLN A 34 16.89 -25.60 -48.70
N GLU A 35 16.42 -26.81 -48.38
CA GLU A 35 15.69 -27.08 -47.14
C GLU A 35 16.56 -26.90 -45.89
N ILE A 36 17.80 -27.40 -45.90
CA ILE A 36 18.76 -27.20 -44.79
C ILE A 36 19.02 -25.71 -44.57
N THR A 37 19.18 -24.94 -45.64
CA THR A 37 19.38 -23.49 -45.56
C THR A 37 18.13 -22.77 -45.03
N ALA A 38 16.93 -23.25 -45.37
CA ALA A 38 15.68 -22.71 -44.83
C ALA A 38 15.55 -23.00 -43.32
N VAL A 39 15.83 -24.23 -42.90
CA VAL A 39 15.84 -24.63 -41.48
C VAL A 39 16.88 -23.83 -40.70
N GLY A 40 18.08 -23.63 -41.24
CA GLY A 40 19.12 -22.80 -40.61
C GLY A 40 18.64 -21.38 -40.31
N ARG A 41 17.99 -20.73 -41.29
CA ARG A 41 17.40 -19.38 -41.10
C ARG A 41 16.28 -19.37 -40.06
N GLN A 42 15.46 -20.42 -39.99
CA GLN A 42 14.43 -20.52 -38.96
C GLN A 42 15.05 -20.65 -37.57
N LEU A 43 16.12 -21.44 -37.41
CA LEU A 43 16.83 -21.60 -36.14
C LEU A 43 17.48 -20.28 -35.67
N GLU A 44 18.09 -19.51 -36.58
CA GLU A 44 18.61 -18.17 -36.26
C GLU A 44 17.49 -17.23 -35.78
N GLY A 45 16.34 -17.26 -36.46
CA GLY A 45 15.17 -16.48 -36.03
C GLY A 45 14.65 -16.90 -34.65
N MET A 46 14.62 -18.20 -34.37
CA MET A 46 14.24 -18.71 -33.05
C MET A 46 15.23 -18.30 -31.96
N ASP A 47 16.53 -18.35 -32.23
CA ASP A 47 17.57 -17.94 -31.29
C ASP A 47 17.45 -16.45 -30.91
N TYR A 48 17.16 -15.60 -31.89
CA TYR A 48 16.88 -14.18 -31.67
C TYR A 48 15.64 -13.96 -30.78
N ILE A 49 14.54 -14.67 -31.05
CA ILE A 49 13.31 -14.57 -30.25
C ILE A 49 13.57 -15.03 -28.81
N ILE A 50 14.25 -16.16 -28.63
CA ILE A 50 14.58 -16.70 -27.31
C ILE A 50 15.45 -15.70 -26.53
N SER A 51 16.47 -15.13 -27.18
CA SER A 51 17.34 -14.12 -26.56
C SER A 51 16.55 -12.89 -26.10
N THR A 52 15.60 -12.43 -26.92
CA THR A 52 14.72 -11.31 -26.57
C THR A 52 13.84 -11.65 -25.37
N LEU A 53 13.19 -12.82 -25.37
CA LEU A 53 12.35 -13.27 -24.26
C LEU A 53 13.14 -13.39 -22.95
N VAL A 54 14.39 -13.86 -23.00
CA VAL A 54 15.26 -13.93 -21.81
C VAL A 54 15.52 -12.54 -21.23
N ILE A 55 15.71 -11.53 -22.07
CA ILE A 55 15.91 -10.14 -21.62
C ILE A 55 14.63 -9.60 -20.97
N GLU A 56 13.48 -9.82 -21.60
CA GLU A 56 12.18 -9.38 -21.07
C GLU A 56 11.86 -10.04 -19.72
N ILE A 57 12.09 -11.36 -19.60
CA ILE A 57 11.89 -12.10 -18.34
C ILE A 57 12.77 -11.52 -17.22
N LYS A 58 14.04 -11.18 -17.51
CA LYS A 58 14.92 -10.54 -16.53
C LYS A 58 14.41 -9.17 -16.10
N SER A 59 13.88 -8.38 -17.04
CA SER A 59 13.27 -7.08 -16.73
C SER A 59 12.06 -7.24 -15.82
N ILE A 60 11.14 -8.15 -16.16
CA ILE A 60 9.96 -8.45 -15.34
C ILE A 60 10.36 -8.90 -13.94
N HIS A 61 11.39 -9.75 -13.83
CA HIS A 61 11.90 -10.20 -12.53
C HIS A 61 12.42 -9.03 -11.67
N SER A 62 13.14 -8.09 -12.28
CA SER A 62 13.60 -6.87 -11.61
C SER A 62 12.43 -6.00 -11.14
N ASP A 63 11.41 -5.83 -11.98
CA ASP A 63 10.22 -5.04 -11.63
C ASP A 63 9.44 -5.68 -10.48
N ILE A 64 9.29 -7.01 -10.47
CA ILE A 64 8.67 -7.75 -9.38
C ILE A 64 9.43 -7.54 -8.07
N ALA A 65 10.76 -7.62 -8.07
CA ALA A 65 11.58 -7.38 -6.88
C ALA A 65 11.41 -5.95 -6.35
N SER A 66 11.34 -4.95 -7.25
CA SER A 66 11.06 -3.56 -6.89
C SER A 66 9.68 -3.40 -6.25
N PHE A 67 8.65 -4.03 -6.83
CA PHE A 67 7.30 -4.00 -6.28
C PHE A 67 7.21 -4.65 -4.90
N GLN A 68 7.88 -5.79 -4.70
CA GLN A 68 7.94 -6.45 -3.39
C GLN A 68 8.53 -5.53 -2.32
N SER A 69 9.66 -4.86 -2.62
CA SER A 69 10.28 -3.91 -1.69
C SER A 69 9.35 -2.75 -1.33
N ARG A 70 8.66 -2.19 -2.34
CA ARG A 70 7.67 -1.13 -2.12
C ARG A 70 6.48 -1.60 -1.29
N MET A 71 6.00 -2.82 -1.52
CA MET A 71 4.89 -3.41 -0.78
C MET A 71 5.25 -3.58 0.70
N THR A 72 6.41 -4.14 1.01
CA THR A 72 6.89 -4.24 2.40
C THR A 72 7.01 -2.88 3.08
N GLY A 73 7.49 -1.85 2.36
CA GLY A 73 7.52 -0.49 2.88
C GLY A 73 6.14 0.12 3.14
N LEU A 74 5.15 -0.22 2.31
CA LEU A 74 3.76 0.19 2.55
C LEU A 74 3.15 -0.53 3.75
N GLU A 75 3.36 -1.83 3.88
CA GLU A 75 2.89 -2.63 5.03
C GLU A 75 3.40 -2.04 6.35
N GLN A 76 4.70 -1.75 6.44
CA GLN A 76 5.28 -1.11 7.63
C GLN A 76 4.65 0.24 7.97
N ARG A 77 4.37 1.07 6.95
CA ARG A 77 3.72 2.37 7.15
C ARG A 77 2.27 2.23 7.59
N VAL A 78 1.55 1.26 7.04
CA VAL A 78 0.17 0.95 7.45
C VAL A 78 0.15 0.49 8.90
N THR A 79 1.02 -0.46 9.29
CA THR A 79 1.13 -0.91 10.68
C THR A 79 1.42 0.25 11.64
N ALA A 80 2.36 1.15 11.29
CA ALA A 80 2.65 2.31 12.14
C ALA A 80 1.45 3.27 12.28
N VAL A 81 0.66 3.44 11.22
CA VAL A 81 -0.57 4.25 11.25
C VAL A 81 -1.65 3.58 12.09
N GLU A 82 -1.82 2.27 11.96
CA GLU A 82 -2.75 1.47 12.76
C GLU A 82 -2.41 1.54 14.25
N ASP A 83 -1.13 1.37 14.60
CA ASP A 83 -0.64 1.51 15.98
C ASP A 83 -0.95 2.90 16.54
N HIS A 84 -0.70 3.96 15.76
CA HIS A 84 -1.05 5.32 16.16
C HIS A 84 -2.55 5.50 16.37
N LEU A 85 -3.39 4.99 15.46
CA LEU A 85 -4.84 5.09 15.54
C LEU A 85 -5.38 4.36 16.78
N ASN A 86 -4.79 3.21 17.12
CA ASN A 86 -5.15 2.44 18.31
C ASN A 86 -4.89 3.19 19.62
N THR A 87 -3.96 4.17 19.63
CA THR A 87 -3.71 5.02 20.83
C THR A 87 -4.65 6.22 20.96
N VAL A 88 -5.42 6.56 19.92
CA VAL A 88 -6.32 7.73 19.95
C VAL A 88 -7.45 7.56 20.97
N PRO A 89 -8.17 6.41 21.03
CA PRO A 89 -9.24 6.20 22.01
C PRO A 89 -8.77 6.34 23.46
N ASP A 90 -7.58 5.83 23.79
CA ASP A 90 -7.03 5.92 25.15
C ASP A 90 -6.78 7.39 25.55
N ARG A 91 -6.27 8.20 24.62
CA ARG A 91 -6.07 9.64 24.83
C ARG A 91 -7.39 10.38 24.97
N GLU A 92 -8.40 10.02 24.19
CA GLU A 92 -9.75 10.61 24.31
C GLU A 92 -10.35 10.30 25.69
N GLN A 93 -10.21 9.07 26.18
CA GLN A 93 -10.66 8.69 27.52
C GLN A 93 -9.93 9.48 28.62
N GLU A 94 -8.61 9.64 28.48
CA GLU A 94 -7.81 10.44 29.41
C GLU A 94 -8.27 11.90 29.44
N LEU A 95 -8.54 12.51 28.27
CA LEU A 95 -9.06 13.87 28.18
C LEU A 95 -10.45 14.01 28.84
N LEU A 96 -11.36 13.06 28.62
CA LEU A 96 -12.67 13.07 29.27
C LEU A 96 -12.56 12.96 30.79
N PHE A 97 -11.67 12.08 31.27
CA PHE A 97 -11.40 11.95 32.70
C PHE A 97 -10.83 13.24 33.31
N LEU A 98 -9.83 13.84 32.66
CA LEU A 98 -9.23 15.10 33.09
C LEU A 98 -10.25 16.25 33.09
N SER A 99 -11.10 16.32 32.07
CA SER A 99 -12.18 17.31 31.98
C SER A 99 -13.18 17.16 33.13
N SER A 100 -13.61 15.94 33.44
CA SER A 100 -14.51 15.69 34.57
C SER A 100 -13.87 16.09 35.91
N LYS A 101 -12.57 15.84 36.06
CA LYS A 101 -11.82 16.21 37.26
C LYS A 101 -11.67 17.71 37.42
N LEU A 102 -11.49 18.45 36.32
CA LEU A 102 -11.46 19.91 36.34
C LEU A 102 -12.80 20.48 36.80
N ILE A 103 -13.92 19.96 36.29
CA ILE A 103 -15.26 20.38 36.72
C ILE A 103 -15.46 20.12 38.21
N ASP A 104 -15.10 18.94 38.73
CA ASP A 104 -15.23 18.66 40.17
C ASP A 104 -14.37 19.60 41.02
N LEU A 105 -13.15 19.94 40.56
CA LEU A 105 -12.28 20.90 41.24
C LEU A 105 -12.84 22.32 41.22
N GLU A 106 -13.38 22.75 40.08
CA GLU A 106 -14.05 24.04 39.93
C GLU A 106 -15.26 24.12 40.87
N ASP A 107 -16.16 23.13 40.81
CA ASP A 107 -17.30 23.04 41.72
C ASP A 107 -16.87 23.11 43.18
N ARG A 108 -15.84 22.35 43.57
CA ARG A 108 -15.29 22.39 44.95
C ARG A 108 -14.76 23.76 45.33
N SER A 109 -14.10 24.45 44.41
CA SER A 109 -13.62 25.82 44.61
C SER A 109 -14.78 26.82 44.79
N HIS A 110 -15.89 26.60 44.10
CA HIS A 110 -17.07 27.48 44.14
C HIS A 110 -18.07 27.13 45.25
N ARG A 111 -18.04 25.92 45.82
CA ARG A 111 -18.99 25.44 46.85
C ARG A 111 -19.14 26.34 48.06
N VAL A 112 -18.08 27.06 48.44
CA VAL A 112 -18.07 27.93 49.63
C VAL A 112 -18.23 29.41 49.24
N ASN A 113 -18.25 29.72 47.93
CA ASN A 113 -18.34 31.09 47.45
C ASN A 113 -19.80 31.49 47.24
N VAL A 114 -20.24 32.54 47.92
CA VAL A 114 -21.58 33.12 47.75
C VAL A 114 -21.47 34.39 46.91
N HIS A 115 -22.26 34.48 45.85
CA HIS A 115 -22.31 35.65 44.97
C HIS A 115 -23.53 36.50 45.29
N PHE A 116 -23.31 37.78 45.58
CA PHE A 116 -24.38 38.76 45.85
C PHE A 116 -24.60 39.61 44.60
N PHE A 117 -25.82 39.59 44.04
CA PHE A 117 -26.21 40.37 42.87
C PHE A 117 -27.36 41.34 43.21
N GLY A 118 -27.49 42.41 42.43
CA GLY A 118 -28.61 43.37 42.54
C GLY A 118 -28.38 44.51 43.54
N PHE A 119 -27.19 44.64 44.10
CA PHE A 119 -26.80 45.78 44.92
C PHE A 119 -26.33 46.95 44.06
N ALA A 120 -26.71 48.18 44.43
CA ALA A 120 -26.15 49.38 43.82
C ALA A 120 -24.65 49.48 44.14
N GLU A 121 -23.85 49.97 43.20
CA GLU A 121 -22.41 50.13 43.42
C GLU A 121 -22.11 50.98 44.66
N ARG A 122 -21.11 50.55 45.45
CA ARG A 122 -20.62 51.21 46.67
C ARG A 122 -21.58 51.22 47.87
N ILE A 123 -22.68 50.47 47.84
CA ILE A 123 -23.62 50.38 48.98
C ILE A 123 -22.98 49.75 50.24
N GLU A 124 -21.95 48.94 50.05
CA GLU A 124 -21.16 48.30 51.11
C GLU A 124 -20.35 49.30 51.96
N GLY A 125 -20.08 50.49 51.43
CA GLY A 125 -19.22 51.47 52.09
C GLY A 125 -17.78 50.98 52.27
N PRO A 126 -17.04 51.47 53.28
CA PRO A 126 -15.64 51.13 53.48
C PRO A 126 -15.41 49.74 54.13
N ASN A 127 -16.45 49.07 54.62
CA ASN A 127 -16.32 47.78 55.31
C ASN A 127 -17.44 46.79 54.92
N ILE A 128 -17.07 45.83 54.08
CA ILE A 128 -17.98 44.79 53.58
C ILE A 128 -18.49 43.84 54.69
N GLN A 129 -17.70 43.59 55.74
CA GLN A 129 -18.12 42.71 56.84
C GLN A 129 -19.27 43.33 57.64
N ALA A 130 -19.21 44.63 57.92
CA ALA A 130 -20.28 45.38 58.59
C ALA A 130 -21.56 45.41 57.74
N PHE A 131 -21.40 45.54 56.42
CA PHE A 131 -22.51 45.44 55.48
C PHE A 131 -23.16 44.05 55.49
N LEU A 132 -22.37 42.98 55.39
CA LEU A 132 -22.87 41.60 55.41
C LEU A 132 -23.55 41.24 56.74
N GLN A 133 -23.01 41.68 57.88
CA GLN A 133 -23.64 41.49 59.20
C GLN A 133 -25.02 42.13 59.32
N LYS A 134 -25.28 43.22 58.58
CA LYS A 134 -26.59 43.87 58.54
C LYS A 134 -27.54 43.24 57.51
N VAL A 135 -27.02 42.90 56.34
CA VAL A 135 -27.83 42.46 55.20
C VAL A 135 -28.23 40.99 55.30
N LEU A 136 -27.35 40.11 55.77
CA LEU A 136 -27.65 38.68 55.87
C LEU A 136 -28.84 38.37 56.78
N PRO A 137 -28.93 38.90 58.03
CA PRO A 137 -30.10 38.67 58.87
C PRO A 137 -31.41 39.21 58.26
N ALA A 138 -31.32 40.34 57.54
CA ALA A 138 -32.47 40.96 56.90
C ALA A 138 -32.99 40.15 55.69
N LEU A 139 -32.11 39.46 54.97
CA LEU A 139 -32.46 38.62 53.83
C LEU A 139 -32.92 37.22 54.23
N THR A 140 -32.31 36.62 55.25
CA THR A 140 -32.60 35.24 55.65
C THR A 140 -33.70 35.14 56.70
N CYS A 141 -34.08 36.25 57.33
CA CYS A 141 -34.96 36.30 58.50
C CYS A 141 -34.44 35.46 59.69
N ILE A 142 -33.13 35.18 59.72
CA ILE A 142 -32.46 34.44 60.80
C ILE A 142 -31.64 35.42 61.63
N THR A 143 -31.79 35.36 62.95
CA THR A 143 -30.93 36.05 63.90
C THR A 143 -29.72 35.19 64.20
N PHE A 144 -28.52 35.68 63.91
CA PHE A 144 -27.26 34.99 64.22
C PHE A 144 -26.75 35.42 65.61
N ASP A 145 -26.62 34.46 66.52
CA ASP A 145 -26.04 34.65 67.86
C ASP A 145 -25.11 33.45 68.15
N PRO A 146 -23.76 33.60 68.21
CA PRO A 146 -22.98 34.84 68.13
C PRO A 146 -22.95 35.51 66.72
N PRO A 147 -22.48 36.77 66.60
CA PRO A 147 -22.37 37.46 65.30
C PRO A 147 -21.44 36.72 64.32
N LEU A 148 -21.71 36.88 63.02
CA LEU A 148 -20.97 36.22 61.95
C LEU A 148 -19.47 36.51 62.03
N GLU A 149 -18.68 35.44 62.13
CA GLU A 149 -17.21 35.46 62.04
C GLU A 149 -16.78 35.28 60.58
N PHE A 150 -15.93 36.18 60.09
CA PHE A 150 -15.32 36.07 58.76
C PHE A 150 -13.84 35.72 58.95
N HIS A 151 -13.41 34.61 58.37
CA HIS A 151 -12.02 34.12 58.41
C HIS A 151 -11.27 34.45 57.12
#